data_AF-A0A1V6M2D8-F1
#
_entry.id   AF-A0A1V6M2D8-F1
#
_cell.length_a   1.000
_cell.length_b   1.000
_cell.length_c   1.000
_cell.angle_alpha   90.00
_cell.angle_beta   90.00
_cell.angle_gamma   90.00
#
_symmetry.space_group_name_H-M   'P 1'
#
loop_
_entity.id
_entity.type
_entity.pdbx_description
1 polymer ?
#
loop_
_entity_poly.entity_id
_entity_poly.type
_entity_poly.pdbx_seq_one_letter_code
_entity_poly.pdbx_strand_id
1 'polypeptide(L)' 'MNTFANMLTKYSYGILNHGDYKIHTSKLEGVNNKIKGIKRKAYGFHDERYFSLKIIQAFAN' A
#
# COMPACT_ATOMS: atom_id res chain seq x y z
N MET A 1 22.93 -19.07 -6.23
CA MET A 1 22.67 -17.77 -6.87
C MET A 1 21.70 -16.99 -5.98
N ASN A 2 22.05 -15.79 -5.54
CA ASN A 2 21.22 -15.01 -4.60
C ASN A 2 19.86 -14.66 -5.24
N THR A 3 18.76 -15.22 -4.72
CA THR A 3 17.38 -14.91 -5.14
C THR A 3 17.07 -13.42 -5.12
N PHE A 4 17.67 -12.71 -4.15
CA PHE A 4 17.62 -11.25 -4.06
C PHE A 4 18.21 -10.54 -5.29
N ALA A 5 19.38 -10.99 -5.77
CA ALA A 5 20.02 -10.39 -6.95
C ALA A 5 19.18 -10.61 -8.22
N ASN A 6 18.59 -11.79 -8.37
CA ASN A 6 17.69 -12.08 -9.50
C ASN A 6 16.42 -11.22 -9.46
N MET A 7 15.89 -10.95 -8.27
CA MET A 7 14.75 -10.05 -8.07
C MET A 7 15.11 -8.61 -8.49
N LEU A 8 16.27 -8.10 -8.07
CA LEU A 8 16.73 -6.76 -8.45
C LEU A 8 16.87 -6.61 -9.97
N THR A 9 17.47 -7.59 -10.64
CA THR A 9 17.61 -7.56 -12.10
C THR A 9 16.24 -7.53 -12.79
N LYS A 10 15.27 -8.31 -12.31
CA LYS A 10 13.90 -8.36 -12.86
C LYS A 10 13.17 -7.01 -12.76
N TYR A 11 13.37 -6.25 -11.69
CA TYR A 11 12.71 -4.95 -11.47
C TYR A 11 13.60 -3.73 -11.78
N SER A 12 14.79 -3.96 -12.35
CA SER A 12 15.79 -2.92 -12.64
C SER A 12 15.25 -1.72 -13.40
N TYR A 13 14.41 -1.96 -14.42
CA TYR A 13 13.75 -0.91 -15.21
C TYR A 13 12.91 0.04 -14.35
N GLY A 14 12.10 -0.50 -13.43
CA GLY A 14 11.26 0.31 -12.55
C GLY A 14 12.06 1.07 -11.50
N ILE A 15 13.16 0.48 -11.02
CA ILE A 15 14.08 1.11 -10.06
C ILE A 15 14.81 2.29 -10.69
N LEU A 16 15.32 2.13 -11.92
CA LEU A 16 16.00 3.20 -12.66
C LEU A 16 15.02 4.34 -13.00
N ASN A 17 13.82 4.03 -13.49
CA ASN A 17 12.79 5.02 -13.79
C ASN A 17 12.34 5.83 -12.55
N HIS A 18 12.41 5.26 -11.35
CA HIS A 18 12.11 5.98 -10.11
C HIS A 18 13.16 7.07 -9.78
N GLY A 19 14.39 6.93 -10.30
CA GLY A 19 15.41 7.97 -10.23
C GLY A 19 15.11 9.15 -11.17
N ASP A 20 14.63 8.85 -12.37
CA ASP A 20 14.31 9.85 -13.41
C ASP A 20 13.00 10.58 -13.11
N TYR A 21 12.01 9.86 -12.58
CA TYR A 21 10.69 10.39 -12.22
C TYR A 21 10.47 10.26 -10.71
N LYS A 22 10.29 11.39 -10.03
CA LYS A 22 9.98 11.46 -8.58
C LYS A 22 8.56 10.97 -8.25
N ILE A 23 8.27 9.70 -8.56
CA ILE A 23 7.01 9.05 -8.25
C ILE A 23 7.11 8.43 -6.86
N HIS A 24 6.80 9.23 -5.83
CA HIS A 24 6.83 8.76 -4.45
C HIS A 24 5.58 7.91 -4.13
N THR A 25 5.78 6.67 -3.69
CA THR A 25 4.70 5.81 -3.16
C THR A 25 4.36 6.09 -1.70
N SER A 26 5.07 7.00 -1.04
CA SER A 26 4.95 7.28 0.40
C SER A 26 3.52 7.63 0.83
N LYS A 27 2.78 8.39 0.01
CA LYS A 27 1.38 8.73 0.27
C LYS A 27 0.47 7.49 0.20
N LEU A 28 0.68 6.65 -0.81
CA LEU A 28 -0.06 5.38 -0.98
C LEU A 28 0.24 4.42 0.18
N GLU A 29 1.48 4.36 0.62
CA GLU A 29 1.91 3.54 1.75
C GLU A 29 1.29 4.02 3.07
N GLY A 30 1.22 5.33 3.29
CA GLY A 30 0.50 5.94 4.42
C GLY A 30 -0.99 5.57 4.43
N VAL A 31 -1.66 5.64 3.28
CA VAL A 31 -3.06 5.21 3.11
C VAL A 31 -3.22 3.73 3.46
N ASN A 32 -2.35 2.87 2.93
CA ASN A 32 -2.38 1.43 3.22
C ASN A 32 -2.17 1.12 4.71
N ASN A 33 -1.26 1.84 5.38
CA ASN A 33 -1.03 1.67 6.81
C ASN A 33 -2.24 2.10 7.65
N LYS A 34 -2.89 3.20 7.29
CA LYS A 34 -4.12 3.66 7.94
C LYS A 34 -5.26 2.66 7.77
N ILE A 35 -5.45 2.10 6.56
CA ILE A 35 -6.43 1.04 6.29
C ILE A 35 -6.11 -0.22 7.10
N LYS A 36 -4.85 -0.66 7.18
CA LYS A 36 -4.44 -1.79 8.03
C LYS A 36 -4.76 -1.54 9.50
N GLY A 37 -4.61 -0.31 9.99
CA GLY A 37 -5.03 0.08 11.34
C GLY A 37 -6.54 -0.05 11.56
N ILE A 38 -7.35 0.43 10.62
CA ILE A 38 -8.81 0.28 10.65
C ILE A 38 -9.18 -1.21 10.65
N LYS A 39 -8.54 -2.01 9.78
CA LYS A 39 -8.74 -3.46 9.70
C LYS A 39 -8.47 -4.16 11.04
N ARG A 40 -7.43 -3.77 11.77
CA ARG A 40 -7.10 -4.34 13.10
C ARG A 40 -8.15 -3.98 14.16
N LYS A 41 -8.66 -2.75 14.15
CA LYS A 41 -9.75 -2.34 15.05
C LYS A 41 -11.10 -2.97 14.67
N ALA A 42 -11.21 -3.36 13.41
CA ALA A 42 -12.38 -3.96 12.79
C ALA A 42 -12.46 -5.50 12.93
N TYR A 43 -11.61 -6.13 13.76
CA TYR A 43 -11.70 -7.57 13.99
C TYR A 43 -13.10 -7.95 14.50
N GLY A 44 -13.87 -8.63 13.66
CA GLY A 44 -15.26 -9.01 13.93
C GLY A 44 -16.31 -8.49 12.94
N PHE A 45 -15.97 -7.57 12.02
CA PHE A 45 -16.90 -7.17 10.96
C PHE A 45 -17.02 -8.27 9.91
N HIS A 46 -18.21 -8.86 9.78
CA HIS A 46 -18.55 -9.84 8.76
C HIS A 46 -18.98 -9.19 7.42
N ASP A 47 -19.23 -7.87 7.42
CA ASP A 47 -19.69 -7.12 6.25
C ASP A 47 -18.58 -6.23 5.66
N GLU A 48 -18.09 -6.60 4.48
CA GLU A 48 -17.10 -5.85 3.72
C GLU A 48 -17.60 -4.45 3.28
N ARG A 49 -18.91 -4.29 3.09
CA ARG A 49 -19.52 -2.99 2.74
C ARG A 49 -19.39 -2.01 3.89
N TYR A 50 -19.61 -2.49 5.12
CA TYR A 50 -19.41 -1.67 6.32
C TYR A 50 -17.94 -1.27 6.50
N PHE A 51 -17.01 -2.19 6.23
CA PHE A 51 -15.58 -1.88 6.23
C PHE A 51 -15.21 -0.81 5.19
N SER A 52 -15.78 -0.89 3.99
CA SER A 52 -15.59 0.11 2.92
C SER A 52 -16.11 1.49 3.33
N LEU A 53 -17.27 1.57 3.98
CA LEU A 53 -17.82 2.80 4.52
C LEU A 53 -16.91 3.41 5.61
N LYS A 54 -16.31 2.58 6.46
CA LYS A 54 -15.33 3.03 7.47
C LYS A 54 -14.04 3.56 6.84
N ILE A 55 -13.60 2.99 5.72
CA ILE A 55 -12.47 3.53 4.95
C ILE A 55 -12.84 4.91 4.41
N ILE A 56 -13.96 5.04 3.70
CA ILE A 56 -14.42 6.32 3.13
C ILE A 56 -14.52 7.40 4.23
N GLN A 57 -15.18 7.07 5.35
CA GLN A 57 -15.29 7.95 6.51
C GLN A 57 -13.91 8.44 7.02
N ALA A 58 -12.89 7.58 7.01
CA ALA A 58 -11.56 7.91 7.52
C ALA A 58 -10.74 8.82 6.59
N PHE A 59 -11.16 8.99 5.34
CA PHE A 59 -10.50 9.81 4.32
C PHE A 59 -11.35 10.98 3.81
N ALA A 60 -12.63 11.09 4.19
CA ALA A 60 -13.58 12.11 3.73
C ALA A 60 -13.52 13.45 4.49
N ASN A 61 -12.34 13.88 4.96
CA ASN A 61 -12.16 15.23 5.53
C ASN A 61 -11.95 16.27 4.43
#